data_AF-A0A7Y5SM39-F1
#
_entry.id   AF-A0A7Y5SM39-F1
#
_cell.length_a   1.000
_cell.length_b   1.000
_cell.length_c   1.000
_cell.angle_alpha   90.00
_cell.angle_beta   90.00
_cell.angle_gamma   90.00
#
_symmetry.space_group_name_H-M   'P 1'
#
loop_
_entity.id
_entity.type
_entity.pdbx_description
1 polymer ?
#
loop_
_entity_poly.entity_id
_entity_poly.type
_entity_poly.pdbx_seq_one_letter_code
_entity_poly.pdbx_strand_id
1 'polypeptide(L)'
;MSGKLPHARWFILLTILLLWAASAAAEEPIPVLDYLHQRAARLAADLPSLPRTKDAWEEVRQETVQKLAVLLRLPDREPMKAEVLSISERDGLVLEEVACLWSGRTYLSATIIRGKEPTGRRPAILMPSGWLGHHTFLPYRNFVEQMAREGFLVLFIDDPRAGRRHAPYAGLYAAASAAGIPVAGIQVFDALRGLDYLVTRDDVDPGKIGIAGLGEGAVQSYLAAVMEPRLRFVIAVGGTTTWQALAQTAAAGQSPCDPSACVPDVFQLGDLGRIAACLAPRPVFIAGPFGAGPAAAEGYSQTIRTMKAAYRLHDAETRLHEAEGGPSDDMGPYAPDAAGWLRGQVLPSLPSSDAQPSPCAKPEAADYSLLAAIDRRTDALAASLPVAPQSQAAWNEYREQTVAWLRKACGLDGLKPTADKVVDTTEDGELVIERILLGIDADFQCPAVLVHPAASDPQKRVAVVLSHDDRQSAASPRIAEAARKLAAAGCWVAVPEHASVDPHSGQPLARPDARSFYGD
;
A
#
# COMPACT_ATOMS: atom_id res chain seq x y z
N MET A 1 3.37 79.76 -1.78
CA MET A 1 3.77 79.07 -3.03
C MET A 1 4.65 77.88 -2.67
N SER A 2 4.34 76.71 -3.22
CA SER A 2 5.25 75.61 -3.55
C SER A 2 6.17 75.02 -2.46
N GLY A 3 5.89 73.76 -2.09
CA GLY A 3 6.86 72.86 -1.45
C GLY A 3 6.32 71.44 -1.27
N LYS A 4 6.04 70.73 -2.37
CA LYS A 4 5.61 69.33 -2.38
C LYS A 4 6.80 68.35 -2.35
N LEU A 5 6.77 67.45 -1.37
CA LEU A 5 7.31 66.06 -1.27
C LEU A 5 8.81 65.76 -1.54
N PRO A 6 9.39 64.83 -0.73
CA PRO A 6 9.57 63.46 -1.25
C PRO A 6 9.47 62.36 -0.18
N HIS A 7 8.28 62.07 0.36
CA HIS A 7 8.07 60.87 1.22
C HIS A 7 7.50 59.66 0.46
N ALA A 8 6.86 59.86 -0.70
CA ALA A 8 6.27 58.77 -1.49
C ALA A 8 7.30 57.90 -2.26
N ARG A 9 8.50 58.43 -2.56
CA ARG A 9 9.53 57.68 -3.30
C ARG A 9 10.25 56.62 -2.45
N TRP A 10 10.42 56.88 -1.15
CA TRP A 10 11.04 55.92 -0.23
C TRP A 10 10.14 54.74 0.11
N PHE A 11 8.83 54.97 0.24
CA PHE A 11 7.87 53.88 0.46
C PHE A 11 7.77 52.95 -0.75
N ILE A 12 7.71 53.47 -1.98
CA ILE A 12 7.64 52.62 -3.18
C ILE A 12 8.93 51.80 -3.36
N LEU A 13 10.10 52.38 -3.09
CA LEU A 13 11.38 51.66 -3.13
C LEU A 13 11.48 50.57 -2.04
N LEU A 14 11.03 50.83 -0.81
CA LEU A 14 10.99 49.81 0.25
C LEU A 14 9.98 48.69 -0.05
N THR A 15 8.84 49.01 -0.66
CA THR A 15 7.83 48.00 -1.01
C THR A 15 8.32 47.15 -2.18
N ILE A 16 9.01 47.73 -3.17
CA ILE A 16 9.63 46.98 -4.27
C ILE A 16 10.81 46.12 -3.76
N LEU A 17 11.62 46.60 -2.82
CA LEU A 17 12.69 45.82 -2.18
C LEU A 17 12.15 44.68 -1.30
N LEU A 18 11.02 44.87 -0.61
CA LEU A 18 10.33 43.82 0.15
C LEU A 18 9.61 42.81 -0.76
N LEU A 19 9.09 43.24 -1.92
CA LEU A 19 8.55 42.36 -2.96
C LEU A 19 9.65 41.59 -3.72
N TRP A 20 10.87 42.13 -3.84
CA TRP A 20 12.02 41.42 -4.41
C TRP A 20 12.69 40.48 -3.39
N ALA A 21 12.78 40.87 -2.12
CA ALA A 21 13.30 40.01 -1.05
C ALA A 21 12.37 38.82 -0.74
N ALA A 22 11.07 38.95 -1.01
CA ALA A 22 10.12 37.84 -0.93
C ALA A 22 10.17 36.89 -2.15
N SER A 23 10.98 37.18 -3.17
CA SER A 23 11.10 36.40 -4.42
C SER A 23 12.45 35.67 -4.55
N ALA A 24 13.30 35.70 -3.52
CA ALA A 24 14.60 35.03 -3.53
C ALA A 24 14.90 34.34 -2.20
N ALA A 25 13.87 33.83 -1.50
CA ALA A 25 14.11 32.64 -0.69
C ALA A 25 14.60 31.58 -1.69
N ALA A 26 15.80 31.05 -1.49
CA ALA A 26 16.25 29.91 -2.27
C ALA A 26 15.15 28.86 -2.19
N GLU A 27 14.51 28.51 -3.31
CA GLU A 27 13.54 27.42 -3.36
C GLU A 27 14.27 26.17 -2.87
N GLU A 28 14.04 25.83 -1.61
CA GLU A 28 14.53 24.59 -1.05
C GLU A 28 13.75 23.46 -1.73
N PRO A 29 14.45 22.38 -2.14
CA PRO A 29 13.81 21.25 -2.78
C PRO A 29 12.78 20.65 -1.83
N ILE A 30 11.60 20.32 -2.35
CA ILE A 30 10.59 19.66 -1.53
C ILE A 30 11.07 18.26 -1.10
N PRO A 31 10.74 17.81 0.11
CA PRO A 31 10.97 16.43 0.53
C PRO A 31 10.33 15.40 -0.41
N VAL A 32 10.96 14.23 -0.56
CA VAL A 32 10.42 13.16 -1.42
C VAL A 32 9.01 12.72 -1.02
N LEU A 33 8.68 12.72 0.28
CA LEU A 33 7.32 12.35 0.73
C LEU A 33 6.29 13.39 0.31
N ASP A 34 6.63 14.68 0.32
CA ASP A 34 5.77 15.74 -0.17
C ASP A 34 5.57 15.63 -1.69
N TYR A 35 6.63 15.29 -2.45
CA TYR A 35 6.50 14.97 -3.88
C TYR A 35 5.54 13.79 -4.12
N LEU A 36 5.70 12.69 -3.39
CA LEU A 36 4.84 11.51 -3.53
C LEU A 36 3.38 11.82 -3.16
N HIS A 37 3.15 12.64 -2.13
CA HIS A 37 1.82 13.14 -1.80
C HIS A 37 1.22 13.99 -2.94
N GLN A 38 1.97 14.95 -3.47
CA GLN A 38 1.50 15.80 -4.58
C GLN A 38 1.22 14.99 -5.85
N ARG A 39 2.05 13.98 -6.12
CA ARG A 39 1.82 13.01 -7.20
C ARG A 39 0.53 12.22 -6.99
N ALA A 40 0.29 11.71 -5.79
CA ALA A 40 -0.96 11.01 -5.47
C ALA A 40 -2.18 11.93 -5.62
N ALA A 41 -2.07 13.20 -5.25
CA ALA A 41 -3.13 14.20 -5.44
C ALA A 41 -3.44 14.44 -6.94
N ARG A 42 -2.41 14.52 -7.81
CA ARG A 42 -2.61 14.62 -9.27
C ARG A 42 -3.32 13.39 -9.83
N LEU A 43 -2.85 12.19 -9.47
CA LEU A 43 -3.45 10.94 -9.91
C LEU A 43 -4.92 10.82 -9.45
N ALA A 44 -5.23 11.26 -8.22
CA ALA A 44 -6.59 11.29 -7.71
C ALA A 44 -7.48 12.31 -8.44
N ALA A 45 -6.93 13.48 -8.81
CA ALA A 45 -7.64 14.52 -9.56
C ALA A 45 -7.94 14.11 -11.01
N ASP A 46 -7.08 13.30 -11.61
CA ASP A 46 -7.24 12.77 -12.97
C ASP A 46 -8.22 11.58 -13.06
N LEU A 47 -8.73 11.09 -11.93
CA LEU A 47 -9.74 10.03 -11.92
C LEU A 47 -11.03 10.50 -12.62
N PRO A 48 -11.68 9.63 -13.42
CA PRO A 48 -12.89 10.02 -14.12
C PRO A 48 -14.03 10.39 -13.13
N SER A 49 -15.12 10.97 -13.61
CA SER A 49 -16.32 11.13 -12.78
C SER A 49 -16.93 9.76 -12.44
N LEU A 50 -17.65 9.67 -11.31
CA LEU A 50 -18.40 8.45 -10.99
C LEU A 50 -19.54 8.23 -12.01
N PRO A 51 -19.80 6.97 -12.41
CA PRO A 51 -20.98 6.62 -13.20
C PRO A 51 -22.28 7.10 -12.54
N ARG A 52 -23.25 7.52 -13.36
CA ARG A 52 -24.55 8.05 -12.91
C ARG A 52 -25.71 7.07 -13.09
N THR A 53 -25.47 5.93 -13.70
CA THR A 53 -26.45 4.89 -13.98
C THR A 53 -25.92 3.56 -13.48
N LYS A 54 -26.82 2.66 -13.08
CA LYS A 54 -26.49 1.32 -12.62
C LYS A 54 -25.69 0.51 -13.65
N ASP A 55 -26.05 0.56 -14.94
CA ASP A 55 -25.39 -0.22 -15.98
C ASP A 55 -23.92 0.22 -16.16
N ALA A 56 -23.68 1.52 -16.33
CA ALA A 56 -22.32 2.07 -16.39
C ALA A 56 -21.50 1.82 -15.11
N TRP A 57 -22.16 1.75 -13.94
CA TRP A 57 -21.49 1.37 -12.70
C TRP A 57 -21.02 -0.10 -12.74
N GLU A 58 -21.85 -0.98 -13.28
CA GLU A 58 -21.53 -2.41 -13.33
C GLU A 58 -20.41 -2.72 -14.33
N GLU A 59 -20.29 -1.95 -15.42
CA GLU A 59 -19.13 -1.98 -16.32
C GLU A 59 -17.83 -1.61 -15.57
N VAL A 60 -17.84 -0.49 -14.83
CA VAL A 60 -16.69 -0.05 -14.02
C VAL A 60 -16.34 -1.09 -12.95
N ARG A 61 -17.34 -1.72 -12.34
CA ARG A 61 -17.13 -2.79 -11.36
C ARG A 61 -16.43 -3.99 -11.99
N GLN A 62 -16.88 -4.46 -13.16
CA GLN A 62 -16.26 -5.58 -13.86
C GLN A 62 -14.82 -5.28 -14.25
N GLU A 63 -14.56 -4.09 -14.79
CA GLU A 63 -13.22 -3.64 -15.14
C GLU A 63 -12.30 -3.57 -13.90
N THR A 64 -12.82 -3.04 -12.79
CA THR A 64 -12.09 -2.94 -11.53
C THR A 64 -11.70 -4.31 -11.00
N VAL A 65 -12.62 -5.29 -11.00
CA VAL A 65 -12.33 -6.67 -10.55
C VAL A 65 -11.24 -7.32 -11.40
N GLN A 66 -11.32 -7.16 -12.73
CA GLN A 66 -10.33 -7.73 -13.66
C GLN A 66 -8.94 -7.13 -13.44
N LYS A 67 -8.85 -5.80 -13.38
CA LYS A 67 -7.57 -5.11 -13.14
C LYS A 67 -7.01 -5.39 -11.75
N LEU A 68 -7.86 -5.47 -10.72
CA LEU A 68 -7.43 -5.78 -9.36
C LEU A 68 -6.79 -7.17 -9.28
N ALA A 69 -7.34 -8.18 -9.97
CA ALA A 69 -6.73 -9.50 -10.08
C ALA A 69 -5.32 -9.46 -10.70
N VAL A 70 -5.12 -8.63 -11.73
CA VAL A 70 -3.81 -8.43 -12.38
C VAL A 70 -2.82 -7.75 -11.43
N LEU A 71 -3.23 -6.69 -10.73
CA LEU A 71 -2.34 -5.94 -9.84
C LEU A 71 -1.93 -6.74 -8.59
N LEU A 72 -2.84 -7.55 -8.04
CA LEU A 72 -2.55 -8.38 -6.87
C LEU A 72 -1.74 -9.64 -7.17
N ARG A 73 -1.65 -10.06 -8.45
CA ARG A 73 -0.78 -11.17 -8.91
C ARG A 73 -1.01 -12.48 -8.14
N LEU A 74 -2.27 -12.73 -7.78
CA LEU A 74 -2.68 -13.87 -6.97
C LEU A 74 -2.24 -15.19 -7.63
N PRO A 75 -1.77 -16.19 -6.85
CA PRO A 75 -1.60 -17.56 -7.35
C PRO A 75 -2.92 -18.21 -7.76
N ASP A 76 -2.84 -19.33 -8.46
CA ASP A 76 -4.01 -20.16 -8.76
C ASP A 76 -4.57 -20.82 -7.50
N ARG A 77 -5.91 -20.88 -7.39
CA ARG A 77 -6.60 -21.56 -6.29
C ARG A 77 -6.69 -23.05 -6.55
N GLU A 78 -5.91 -23.82 -5.79
CA GLU A 78 -5.94 -25.29 -5.81
C GLU A 78 -7.05 -25.86 -4.90
N PRO A 79 -7.54 -27.09 -5.17
CA PRO A 79 -8.46 -27.80 -4.27
C PRO A 79 -7.95 -27.78 -2.83
N MET A 80 -8.84 -27.49 -1.88
CA MET A 80 -8.44 -27.27 -0.50
C MET A 80 -7.84 -28.55 0.11
N LYS A 81 -6.70 -28.37 0.78
CA LYS A 81 -6.16 -29.34 1.74
C LYS A 81 -6.06 -28.65 3.09
N ALA A 82 -6.63 -29.22 4.13
CA ALA A 82 -6.56 -28.63 5.46
C ALA A 82 -6.53 -29.68 6.56
N GLU A 83 -5.95 -29.31 7.71
CA GLU A 83 -5.98 -30.12 8.92
C GLU A 83 -6.17 -29.25 10.16
N VAL A 84 -6.90 -29.79 11.14
CA VAL A 84 -6.95 -29.25 12.49
C VAL A 84 -5.74 -29.77 13.25
N LEU A 85 -4.86 -28.86 13.65
CA LEU A 85 -3.59 -29.14 14.33
C LEU A 85 -3.79 -29.37 15.83
N SER A 86 -4.64 -28.55 16.45
CA SER A 86 -4.96 -28.67 17.87
C SER A 86 -6.31 -28.04 18.17
N ILE A 87 -6.97 -28.56 19.21
CA ILE A 87 -8.22 -28.02 19.73
C ILE A 87 -8.00 -27.68 21.21
N SER A 88 -8.45 -26.50 21.63
CA SER A 88 -8.45 -26.10 23.03
C SER A 88 -9.76 -25.41 23.40
N GLU A 89 -10.06 -25.37 24.70
CA GLU A 89 -11.24 -24.68 25.24
C GLU A 89 -10.79 -23.59 26.20
N ARG A 90 -11.39 -22.39 26.09
CA ARG A 90 -11.15 -21.27 27.00
C ARG A 90 -12.39 -20.38 27.08
N ASP A 91 -12.84 -20.05 28.30
CA ASP A 91 -13.92 -19.08 28.54
C ASP A 91 -15.23 -19.37 27.76
N GLY A 92 -15.60 -20.65 27.63
CA GLY A 92 -16.79 -21.09 26.88
C GLY A 92 -16.64 -21.09 25.36
N LEU A 93 -15.44 -20.77 24.86
CA LEU A 93 -15.07 -20.82 23.44
C LEU A 93 -14.20 -22.04 23.15
N VAL A 94 -14.35 -22.56 21.93
CA VAL A 94 -13.50 -23.58 21.33
C VAL A 94 -12.59 -22.91 20.33
N LEU A 95 -11.30 -23.18 20.44
CA LEU A 95 -10.25 -22.69 19.55
C LEU A 95 -9.67 -23.89 18.79
N GLU A 96 -9.74 -23.87 17.46
CA GLU A 96 -9.13 -24.87 16.59
C GLU A 96 -8.00 -24.21 15.79
N GLU A 97 -6.77 -24.63 16.02
CA GLU A 97 -5.63 -24.25 15.20
C GLU A 97 -5.69 -25.06 13.90
N VAL A 98 -5.67 -24.38 12.75
CA VAL A 98 -5.86 -25.02 11.44
C VAL A 98 -4.74 -24.63 10.50
N ALA A 99 -4.30 -25.61 9.71
CA ALA A 99 -3.45 -25.39 8.55
C ALA A 99 -4.28 -25.52 7.29
N CYS A 100 -4.22 -24.52 6.40
CA CYS A 100 -4.95 -24.52 5.13
C CYS A 100 -3.97 -24.35 3.98
N LEU A 101 -4.14 -25.12 2.90
CA LEU A 101 -3.30 -25.02 1.72
C LEU A 101 -3.40 -23.61 1.15
N TRP A 102 -2.26 -22.91 1.11
CA TRP A 102 -2.14 -21.61 0.49
C TRP A 102 -1.93 -21.77 -1.02
N SER A 103 -0.78 -22.31 -1.43
CA SER A 103 -0.46 -22.65 -2.82
C SER A 103 0.67 -23.68 -2.90
N GLY A 104 0.57 -24.63 -3.83
CA GLY A 104 1.46 -25.74 -4.08
C GLY A 104 1.58 -26.66 -2.87
N ARG A 105 2.63 -26.43 -2.07
CA ARG A 105 2.88 -27.16 -0.81
C ARG A 105 2.94 -26.25 0.41
N THR A 106 2.74 -24.95 0.23
CA THR A 106 2.79 -23.95 1.28
C THR A 106 1.44 -23.81 1.96
N TYR A 107 1.43 -23.69 3.28
CA TYR A 107 0.23 -23.60 4.10
C TYR A 107 0.18 -22.28 4.87
N LEU A 108 -1.03 -21.73 4.98
CA LEU A 108 -1.33 -20.65 5.90
C LEU A 108 -1.80 -21.25 7.24
N SER A 109 -1.52 -20.51 8.31
CA SER A 109 -1.95 -20.81 9.68
C SER A 109 -3.12 -19.90 10.03
N ALA A 110 -4.11 -20.47 10.71
CA ALA A 110 -5.28 -19.74 11.15
C ALA A 110 -5.88 -20.40 12.41
N THR A 111 -6.72 -19.64 13.12
CA THR A 111 -7.46 -20.12 14.28
C THR A 111 -8.95 -19.97 14.03
N ILE A 112 -9.72 -21.05 14.24
CA ILE A 112 -11.17 -21.01 14.34
C ILE A 112 -11.55 -20.71 15.79
N ILE A 113 -12.40 -19.72 16.02
CA ILE A 113 -12.96 -19.37 17.33
C ILE A 113 -14.48 -19.45 17.24
N ARG A 114 -15.10 -20.26 18.11
CA ARG A 114 -16.55 -20.47 18.13
C ARG A 114 -17.07 -20.84 19.53
N GLY A 115 -18.33 -20.55 19.81
CA GLY A 115 -18.99 -21.04 21.04
C GLY A 115 -19.12 -22.58 21.09
N LYS A 116 -19.05 -23.15 22.30
CA LYS A 116 -19.02 -24.60 22.56
C LYS A 116 -20.19 -25.38 21.98
N GLU A 117 -21.43 -24.93 22.20
CA GLU A 117 -22.63 -25.65 21.80
C GLU A 117 -22.95 -25.44 20.31
N PRO A 118 -22.94 -26.48 19.46
CA PRO A 118 -23.34 -26.36 18.06
C PRO A 118 -24.86 -26.38 17.92
N THR A 119 -25.41 -25.28 17.41
CA THR A 119 -26.84 -25.16 17.04
C THR A 119 -27.08 -25.42 15.55
N GLY A 120 -26.22 -26.22 14.91
CA GLY A 120 -26.22 -26.45 13.46
C GLY A 120 -25.22 -25.56 12.73
N ARG A 121 -25.45 -25.35 11.43
CA ARG A 121 -24.62 -24.49 10.57
C ARG A 121 -24.67 -23.04 11.05
N ARG A 122 -23.50 -22.41 11.15
CA ARG A 122 -23.34 -21.05 11.67
C ARG A 122 -22.96 -20.07 10.56
N PRO A 123 -23.37 -18.79 10.66
CA PRO A 123 -22.72 -17.75 9.88
C PRO A 123 -21.24 -17.66 10.27
N ALA A 124 -20.39 -17.31 9.32
CA ALA A 124 -18.95 -17.24 9.55
C ALA A 124 -18.38 -15.85 9.22
N ILE A 125 -17.35 -15.46 9.97
CA ILE A 125 -16.58 -14.24 9.74
C ILE A 125 -15.13 -14.66 9.48
N LEU A 126 -14.68 -14.40 8.27
CA LEU A 126 -13.27 -14.46 7.91
C LEU A 126 -12.58 -13.18 8.37
N MET A 127 -11.43 -13.31 9.02
CA MET A 127 -10.73 -12.15 9.59
C MET A 127 -9.25 -12.19 9.23
N PRO A 128 -8.81 -11.44 8.20
CA PRO A 128 -7.39 -11.24 7.95
C PRO A 128 -6.76 -10.36 9.04
N SER A 129 -5.52 -10.69 9.42
CA SER A 129 -4.79 -10.08 10.54
C SER A 129 -4.37 -8.62 10.37
N GLY A 130 -4.43 -8.06 9.15
CA GLY A 130 -3.82 -6.75 8.88
C GLY A 130 -2.34 -6.75 9.25
N TRP A 131 -1.93 -5.87 10.17
CA TRP A 131 -0.56 -5.72 10.67
C TRP A 131 -0.26 -6.59 11.89
N LEU A 132 0.74 -7.49 11.78
CA LEU A 132 1.30 -8.33 12.87
C LEU A 132 0.25 -9.08 13.71
N GLY A 133 -0.95 -9.27 13.16
CA GLY A 133 -2.08 -9.78 13.92
C GLY A 133 -1.96 -11.29 14.18
N HIS A 134 -2.17 -11.63 15.44
CA HIS A 134 -2.59 -12.95 15.90
C HIS A 134 -3.89 -12.74 16.68
N HIS A 135 -4.78 -13.74 16.74
CA HIS A 135 -6.10 -13.59 17.35
C HIS A 135 -6.06 -13.20 18.85
N THR A 136 -4.91 -13.36 19.51
CA THR A 136 -4.67 -12.97 20.91
C THR A 136 -4.32 -11.50 21.09
N PHE A 137 -4.02 -10.78 20.01
CA PHE A 137 -3.69 -9.36 20.06
C PHE A 137 -4.94 -8.55 20.47
N LEU A 138 -4.77 -7.68 21.47
CA LEU A 138 -5.88 -7.01 22.16
C LEU A 138 -6.84 -6.27 21.19
N PRO A 139 -6.36 -5.53 20.18
CA PRO A 139 -7.19 -4.90 19.14
C PRO A 139 -8.22 -5.78 18.43
N TYR A 140 -7.97 -7.08 18.34
CA TYR A 140 -8.86 -8.04 17.68
C TYR A 140 -9.64 -8.88 18.68
N ARG A 141 -8.97 -9.25 19.78
CA ARG A 141 -9.41 -10.31 20.68
C ARG A 141 -10.83 -10.10 21.17
N ASN A 142 -11.15 -8.90 21.65
CA ASN A 142 -12.46 -8.62 22.22
C ASN A 142 -13.58 -8.75 21.16
N PHE A 143 -13.33 -8.23 19.95
CA PHE A 143 -14.26 -8.38 18.84
C PHE A 143 -14.44 -9.85 18.44
N VAL A 144 -13.35 -10.58 18.22
CA VAL A 144 -13.37 -12.00 17.84
C VAL A 144 -14.12 -12.84 18.87
N GLU A 145 -13.78 -12.71 20.15
CA GLU A 145 -14.42 -13.48 21.21
C GLU A 145 -15.90 -13.10 21.37
N GLN A 146 -16.26 -11.83 21.23
CA GLN A 146 -17.66 -11.41 21.30
C GLN A 146 -18.47 -11.95 20.12
N MET A 147 -17.97 -11.85 18.89
CA MET A 147 -18.65 -12.42 17.71
C MET A 147 -18.83 -13.94 17.85
N ALA A 148 -17.84 -14.65 18.38
CA ALA A 148 -17.95 -16.08 18.64
C ALA A 148 -19.02 -16.41 19.70
N ARG A 149 -19.16 -15.58 20.74
CA ARG A 149 -20.24 -15.69 21.76
C ARG A 149 -21.62 -15.35 21.19
N GLU A 150 -21.69 -14.48 20.19
CA GLU A 150 -22.92 -14.14 19.46
C GLU A 150 -23.34 -15.20 18.43
N GLY A 151 -22.64 -16.35 18.38
CA GLY A 151 -23.01 -17.51 17.56
C GLY A 151 -22.34 -17.57 16.19
N PHE A 152 -21.43 -16.64 15.88
CA PHE A 152 -20.61 -16.72 14.68
C PHE A 152 -19.47 -17.72 14.86
N LEU A 153 -19.02 -18.30 13.75
CA LEU A 153 -17.72 -18.96 13.66
C LEU A 153 -16.72 -17.94 13.07
N VAL A 154 -15.66 -17.63 13.80
CA VAL A 154 -14.64 -16.68 13.33
C VAL A 154 -13.41 -17.47 12.89
N LEU A 155 -12.97 -17.29 11.65
CA LEU A 155 -11.66 -17.78 11.18
C LEU A 155 -10.69 -16.60 11.14
N PHE A 156 -9.77 -16.56 12.10
CA PHE A 156 -8.72 -15.56 12.16
C PHE A 156 -7.47 -16.08 11.44
N ILE A 157 -7.03 -15.39 10.39
CA ILE A 157 -5.82 -15.76 9.65
C ILE A 157 -4.63 -15.08 10.29
N ASP A 158 -3.56 -15.83 10.56
CA ASP A 158 -2.32 -15.27 11.11
C ASP A 158 -1.61 -14.39 10.08
N ASP A 159 -0.97 -13.32 10.52
CA ASP A 159 -0.09 -12.54 9.66
C ASP A 159 1.06 -13.41 9.10
N PRO A 160 1.50 -13.24 7.83
CA PRO A 160 2.66 -13.95 7.29
C PRO A 160 3.95 -13.87 8.11
N ARG A 161 4.06 -12.85 8.97
CA ARG A 161 5.18 -12.54 9.86
C ARG A 161 4.94 -13.01 11.30
N ALA A 162 3.76 -13.59 11.59
CA ALA A 162 3.35 -14.06 12.90
C ALA A 162 2.83 -15.52 12.85
N GLY A 163 2.49 -16.06 14.01
CA GLY A 163 1.99 -17.42 14.14
C GLY A 163 3.01 -18.46 13.65
N ARG A 164 2.55 -19.45 12.88
CA ARG A 164 3.41 -20.53 12.35
C ARG A 164 4.13 -20.16 11.06
N ARG A 165 3.77 -19.05 10.41
CA ARG A 165 4.42 -18.60 9.19
C ARG A 165 5.70 -17.85 9.53
N HIS A 166 6.81 -18.31 8.97
CA HIS A 166 8.12 -17.70 9.19
C HIS A 166 8.50 -16.85 7.97
N ALA A 167 8.19 -15.55 8.02
CA ALA A 167 8.71 -14.57 7.07
C ALA A 167 9.26 -13.34 7.82
N PRO A 168 10.59 -13.07 7.79
CA PRO A 168 11.14 -11.86 8.38
C PRO A 168 10.61 -10.62 7.64
N TYR A 169 10.29 -9.56 8.39
CA TYR A 169 9.59 -8.37 7.88
C TYR A 169 10.23 -7.81 6.59
N ALA A 170 11.50 -7.38 6.64
CA ALA A 170 12.18 -6.80 5.47
C ALA A 170 12.39 -7.83 4.34
N GLY A 171 12.66 -9.09 4.70
CA GLY A 171 12.84 -10.17 3.72
C GLY A 171 11.57 -10.46 2.94
N LEU A 172 10.39 -10.35 3.56
CA LEU A 172 9.11 -10.58 2.89
C LEU A 172 8.86 -9.55 1.78
N TYR A 173 8.99 -8.25 2.04
CA TYR A 173 8.76 -7.23 1.01
C TYR A 173 9.75 -7.35 -0.15
N ALA A 174 11.05 -7.50 0.17
CA ALA A 174 12.08 -7.62 -0.84
C ALA A 174 11.87 -8.87 -1.71
N ALA A 175 11.64 -10.03 -1.09
CA ALA A 175 11.47 -11.28 -1.82
C ALA A 175 10.13 -11.30 -2.60
N ALA A 176 9.03 -10.81 -2.03
CA ALA A 176 7.74 -10.75 -2.71
C ALA A 176 7.80 -9.83 -3.94
N SER A 177 8.43 -8.64 -3.79
CA SER A 177 8.68 -7.72 -4.91
C SER A 177 9.52 -8.38 -6.01
N ALA A 178 10.63 -9.05 -5.64
CA ALA A 178 11.47 -9.76 -6.59
C ALA A 178 10.72 -10.90 -7.33
N ALA A 179 9.77 -11.56 -6.66
CA ALA A 179 8.92 -12.59 -7.26
C ALA A 179 7.67 -12.03 -7.98
N GLY A 180 7.60 -10.70 -8.15
CA GLY A 180 6.51 -10.03 -8.88
C GLY A 180 5.14 -10.19 -8.22
N ILE A 181 5.07 -10.22 -6.89
CA ILE A 181 3.82 -10.24 -6.12
C ILE A 181 3.87 -9.21 -5.00
N PRO A 182 2.89 -8.29 -4.89
CA PRO A 182 2.84 -7.37 -3.75
C PRO A 182 2.41 -8.12 -2.48
N VAL A 183 2.83 -7.63 -1.31
CA VAL A 183 2.42 -8.23 -0.02
C VAL A 183 0.90 -8.16 0.17
N ALA A 184 0.25 -7.08 -0.29
CA ALA A 184 -1.22 -6.99 -0.37
C ALA A 184 -1.83 -8.18 -1.13
N GLY A 185 -1.17 -8.63 -2.21
CA GLY A 185 -1.58 -9.79 -2.99
C GLY A 185 -1.51 -11.09 -2.18
N ILE A 186 -0.44 -11.28 -1.40
CA ILE A 186 -0.30 -12.43 -0.49
C ILE A 186 -1.43 -12.45 0.54
N GLN A 187 -1.67 -11.33 1.21
CA GLN A 187 -2.66 -11.24 2.30
C GLN A 187 -4.11 -11.33 1.78
N VAL A 188 -4.42 -10.73 0.63
CA VAL A 188 -5.72 -10.92 -0.03
C VAL A 188 -5.88 -12.38 -0.44
N PHE A 189 -4.82 -13.03 -0.95
CA PHE A 189 -4.88 -14.46 -1.26
C PHE A 189 -5.10 -15.31 -0.01
N ASP A 190 -4.50 -14.96 1.13
CA ASP A 190 -4.76 -15.65 2.40
C ASP A 190 -6.26 -15.62 2.75
N ALA A 191 -6.89 -14.45 2.66
CA ALA A 191 -8.33 -14.30 2.89
C ALA A 191 -9.14 -15.19 1.94
N LEU A 192 -8.80 -15.17 0.64
CA LEU A 192 -9.44 -16.00 -0.37
C LEU A 192 -9.28 -17.50 -0.08
N ARG A 193 -8.12 -17.94 0.40
CA ARG A 193 -7.87 -19.34 0.82
C ARG A 193 -8.58 -19.68 2.13
N GLY A 194 -8.71 -18.74 3.06
CA GLY A 194 -9.52 -18.89 4.27
C GLY A 194 -11.00 -19.11 3.97
N LEU A 195 -11.57 -18.37 3.00
CA LEU A 195 -12.91 -18.64 2.50
C LEU A 195 -13.03 -20.05 1.92
N ASP A 196 -12.06 -20.47 1.10
CA ASP A 196 -12.07 -21.80 0.48
C ASP A 196 -12.06 -22.92 1.54
N TYR A 197 -11.48 -22.68 2.72
CA TYR A 197 -11.56 -23.59 3.87
C TYR A 197 -12.92 -23.52 4.58
N LEU A 198 -13.46 -22.33 4.81
CA LEU A 198 -14.78 -22.18 5.47
C LEU A 198 -15.88 -22.93 4.72
N VAL A 199 -15.86 -22.95 3.39
CA VAL A 199 -16.85 -23.68 2.58
C VAL A 199 -16.65 -25.20 2.57
N THR A 200 -15.57 -25.72 3.18
CA THR A 200 -15.35 -27.17 3.36
C THR A 200 -15.86 -27.68 4.70
N ARG A 201 -16.35 -26.79 5.57
CA ARG A 201 -16.84 -27.16 6.90
C ARG A 201 -18.33 -27.47 6.86
N ASP A 202 -18.74 -28.47 7.65
CA ASP A 202 -20.14 -28.89 7.80
C ASP A 202 -20.91 -28.03 8.81
N ASP A 203 -20.20 -27.36 9.72
CA ASP A 203 -20.72 -26.43 10.73
C ASP A 203 -20.80 -24.96 10.27
N VAL A 204 -20.49 -24.66 9.00
CA VAL A 204 -20.59 -23.33 8.39
C VAL A 204 -21.73 -23.29 7.37
N ASP A 205 -22.50 -22.21 7.37
CA ASP A 205 -23.46 -21.88 6.31
C ASP A 205 -22.74 -21.12 5.19
N PRO A 206 -22.48 -21.72 4.01
CA PRO A 206 -21.77 -21.05 2.92
C PRO A 206 -22.56 -19.88 2.30
N GLY A 207 -23.85 -19.75 2.61
CA GLY A 207 -24.68 -18.61 2.25
C GLY A 207 -24.48 -17.38 3.15
N LYS A 208 -23.78 -17.52 4.29
CA LYS A 208 -23.65 -16.49 5.34
C LYS A 208 -22.22 -16.31 5.82
N ILE A 209 -21.27 -16.28 4.89
CA ILE A 209 -19.87 -15.97 5.17
C ILE A 209 -19.62 -14.50 4.84
N GLY A 210 -19.07 -13.74 5.79
CA GLY A 210 -18.57 -12.38 5.56
C GLY A 210 -17.10 -12.26 5.93
N ILE A 211 -16.57 -11.04 5.79
CA ILE A 211 -15.18 -10.72 6.10
C ILE A 211 -15.12 -9.48 6.99
N ALA A 212 -14.20 -9.46 7.94
CA ALA A 212 -14.02 -8.35 8.88
C ALA A 212 -12.54 -8.00 9.06
N GLY A 213 -12.19 -6.73 9.23
CA GLY A 213 -10.81 -6.35 9.50
C GLY A 213 -10.65 -4.97 10.13
N LEU A 214 -9.48 -4.79 10.77
CA LEU A 214 -9.01 -3.53 11.35
C LEU A 214 -7.88 -2.96 10.50
N GLY A 215 -7.87 -1.64 10.26
CA GLY A 215 -6.76 -0.98 9.57
C GLY A 215 -6.47 -1.62 8.22
N GLU A 216 -5.26 -2.14 8.06
CA GLU A 216 -4.82 -2.88 6.85
C GLU A 216 -5.69 -4.10 6.56
N GLY A 217 -6.16 -4.80 7.60
CA GLY A 217 -7.09 -5.91 7.47
C GLY A 217 -8.43 -5.49 6.89
N ALA A 218 -8.87 -4.24 7.13
CA ALA A 218 -10.07 -3.69 6.50
C ALA A 218 -9.84 -3.40 5.01
N VAL A 219 -8.67 -2.86 4.65
CA VAL A 219 -8.27 -2.68 3.24
C VAL A 219 -8.26 -4.03 2.53
N GLN A 220 -7.61 -5.05 3.10
CA GLN A 220 -7.61 -6.43 2.60
C GLN A 220 -9.04 -6.98 2.47
N SER A 221 -9.93 -6.66 3.43
CA SER A 221 -11.33 -7.07 3.40
C SER A 221 -12.09 -6.46 2.22
N TYR A 222 -11.88 -5.16 1.92
CA TYR A 222 -12.45 -4.53 0.74
C TYR A 222 -11.96 -5.20 -0.55
N LEU A 223 -10.65 -5.38 -0.69
CA LEU A 223 -10.04 -5.97 -1.89
C LEU A 223 -10.51 -7.41 -2.11
N ALA A 224 -10.46 -8.25 -1.08
CA ALA A 224 -10.90 -9.64 -1.16
C ALA A 224 -12.39 -9.76 -1.47
N ALA A 225 -13.24 -8.99 -0.79
CA ALA A 225 -14.68 -9.03 -1.01
C ALA A 225 -15.05 -8.56 -2.42
N VAL A 226 -14.43 -7.52 -2.97
CA VAL A 226 -14.71 -7.07 -4.36
C VAL A 226 -14.47 -8.19 -5.37
N MET A 227 -13.42 -8.99 -5.18
CA MET A 227 -13.08 -10.11 -6.07
C MET A 227 -13.91 -11.37 -5.82
N GLU A 228 -14.47 -11.53 -4.63
CA GLU A 228 -15.10 -12.77 -4.20
C GLU A 228 -16.58 -12.56 -3.83
N PRO A 229 -17.50 -12.92 -4.73
CA PRO A 229 -18.93 -12.70 -4.51
C PRO A 229 -19.53 -13.58 -3.40
N ARG A 230 -18.84 -14.67 -3.00
CA ARG A 230 -19.28 -15.51 -1.87
C ARG A 230 -19.11 -14.84 -0.51
N LEU A 231 -18.26 -13.81 -0.41
CA LEU A 231 -18.20 -12.94 0.78
C LEU A 231 -19.40 -11.99 0.77
N ARG A 232 -20.34 -12.26 1.67
CA ARG A 232 -21.69 -11.68 1.66
C ARG A 232 -21.81 -10.35 2.36
N PHE A 233 -20.93 -10.05 3.30
CA PHE A 233 -20.89 -8.78 4.02
C PHE A 233 -19.45 -8.42 4.40
N VAL A 234 -19.20 -7.13 4.65
CA VAL A 234 -17.89 -6.60 5.06
C VAL A 234 -18.03 -5.79 6.35
N ILE A 235 -17.08 -5.94 7.27
CA ILE A 235 -16.93 -5.10 8.46
C ILE A 235 -15.54 -4.47 8.43
N ALA A 236 -15.47 -3.16 8.28
CA ALA A 236 -14.24 -2.41 8.14
C ALA A 236 -14.11 -1.39 9.26
N VAL A 237 -13.16 -1.61 10.18
CA VAL A 237 -12.90 -0.70 11.31
C VAL A 237 -11.53 -0.07 11.14
N GLY A 238 -11.41 1.24 11.32
CA GLY A 238 -10.13 1.97 11.34
C GLY A 238 -9.29 1.84 10.07
N GLY A 239 -9.90 1.46 8.94
CA GLY A 239 -9.19 1.11 7.71
C GLY A 239 -9.83 1.66 6.44
N THR A 240 -10.60 2.74 6.57
CA THR A 240 -11.32 3.38 5.47
C THR A 240 -10.78 4.80 5.27
N THR A 241 -9.92 5.03 4.28
CA THR A 241 -9.41 6.36 3.87
C THR A 241 -8.91 6.26 2.43
N THR A 242 -8.92 7.34 1.65
CA THR A 242 -8.31 7.34 0.31
C THR A 242 -6.79 7.13 0.37
N TRP A 243 -6.20 6.45 -0.61
CA TRP A 243 -4.74 6.35 -0.73
C TRP A 243 -4.08 7.72 -0.92
N GLN A 244 -4.77 8.67 -1.57
CA GLN A 244 -4.31 10.06 -1.65
C GLN A 244 -4.17 10.71 -0.27
N ALA A 245 -5.14 10.51 0.63
CA ALA A 245 -5.06 11.00 2.00
C ALA A 245 -4.02 10.23 2.83
N LEU A 246 -3.83 8.92 2.61
CA LEU A 246 -2.75 8.16 3.25
C LEU A 246 -1.35 8.67 2.84
N ALA A 247 -1.15 9.01 1.56
CA ALA A 247 0.09 9.63 1.12
C ALA A 247 0.32 11.00 1.79
N GLN A 248 -0.76 11.77 2.00
CA GLN A 248 -0.72 13.05 2.71
C GLN A 248 -0.38 12.90 4.20
N THR A 249 -0.96 11.93 4.90
CA THR A 249 -0.66 11.70 6.32
C THR A 249 0.76 11.19 6.50
N ALA A 250 1.28 10.37 5.57
CA ALA A 250 2.67 9.94 5.54
C ALA A 250 3.62 11.13 5.37
N ALA A 251 3.35 12.02 4.41
CA ALA A 251 4.14 13.25 4.21
C ALA A 251 4.11 14.18 5.44
N ALA A 252 2.98 14.24 6.15
CA ALA A 252 2.86 14.98 7.40
C ALA A 252 3.51 14.29 8.62
N GLY A 253 4.06 13.08 8.47
CA GLY A 253 4.61 12.28 9.59
C GLY A 253 3.55 11.80 10.58
N GLN A 254 2.28 11.77 10.18
CA GLN A 254 1.13 11.48 11.05
C GLN A 254 0.71 10.01 11.01
N SER A 255 1.26 9.20 10.11
CA SER A 255 1.02 7.76 10.08
C SER A 255 2.14 7.05 9.31
N PRO A 256 2.97 6.22 9.97
CA PRO A 256 3.78 5.25 9.23
C PRO A 256 2.81 4.18 8.71
N CYS A 257 2.41 4.26 7.44
CA CYS A 257 1.67 3.18 6.82
C CYS A 257 2.63 2.00 6.58
N ASP A 258 2.32 0.82 7.11
CA ASP A 258 2.98 -0.40 6.66
C ASP A 258 2.71 -0.55 5.14
N PRO A 259 3.72 -0.84 4.32
CA PRO A 259 3.53 -0.98 2.89
C PRO A 259 2.64 -2.17 2.48
N SER A 260 2.24 -3.05 3.40
CA SER A 260 1.43 -4.24 3.11
C SER A 260 0.01 -3.93 2.65
N ALA A 261 -0.55 -2.77 3.03
CA ALA A 261 -1.84 -2.31 2.52
C ALA A 261 -1.75 -1.57 1.16
N CYS A 262 -0.55 -1.35 0.64
CA CYS A 262 -0.33 -0.64 -0.62
C CYS A 262 -0.30 -1.62 -1.79
N VAL A 263 -1.14 -1.36 -2.80
CA VAL A 263 -1.11 -2.06 -4.08
C VAL A 263 -0.35 -1.16 -5.08
N PRO A 264 0.74 -1.63 -5.69
CA PRO A 264 1.40 -0.87 -6.75
C PRO A 264 0.42 -0.50 -7.86
N ASP A 265 0.54 0.70 -8.42
CA ASP A 265 -0.31 1.20 -9.50
C ASP A 265 -1.83 1.26 -9.19
N VAL A 266 -2.22 1.28 -7.91
CA VAL A 266 -3.63 1.18 -7.51
C VAL A 266 -4.54 2.25 -8.12
N PHE A 267 -4.02 3.45 -8.40
CA PHE A 267 -4.77 4.53 -9.06
C PHE A 267 -5.27 4.16 -10.47
N GLN A 268 -4.73 3.11 -11.12
CA GLN A 268 -5.29 2.55 -12.36
C GLN A 268 -6.70 1.93 -12.16
N LEU A 269 -7.06 1.59 -10.91
CA LEU A 269 -8.38 1.13 -10.48
C LEU A 269 -9.27 2.29 -9.99
N GLY A 270 -8.66 3.44 -9.68
CA GLY A 270 -9.26 4.48 -8.85
C GLY A 270 -8.67 4.52 -7.44
N ASP A 271 -9.30 5.28 -6.57
CA ASP A 271 -8.96 5.34 -5.14
C ASP A 271 -9.83 4.34 -4.34
N LEU A 272 -9.57 4.15 -3.03
CA LEU A 272 -10.22 3.16 -2.17
C LEU A 272 -11.75 3.27 -2.24
N GLY A 273 -12.29 4.48 -2.27
CA GLY A 273 -13.73 4.73 -2.41
C GLY A 273 -14.38 4.07 -3.62
N ARG A 274 -13.69 4.02 -4.77
CA ARG A 274 -14.23 3.39 -5.99
C ARG A 274 -14.22 1.87 -5.87
N ILE A 275 -13.16 1.32 -5.32
CA ILE A 275 -13.05 -0.13 -5.09
C ILE A 275 -14.06 -0.57 -4.04
N ALA A 276 -14.13 0.10 -2.89
CA ALA A 276 -15.11 -0.20 -1.85
C ALA A 276 -16.55 -0.05 -2.36
N ALA A 277 -16.83 0.95 -3.21
CA ALA A 277 -18.13 1.10 -3.84
C ALA A 277 -18.53 -0.09 -4.75
N CYS A 278 -17.56 -0.85 -5.30
CA CYS A 278 -17.83 -2.07 -6.07
C CYS A 278 -18.46 -3.20 -5.22
N LEU A 279 -18.57 -3.00 -3.90
CA LEU A 279 -19.33 -3.87 -3.02
C LEU A 279 -20.83 -3.70 -3.20
N ALA A 280 -21.33 -2.57 -3.73
CA ALA A 280 -22.76 -2.34 -3.91
C ALA A 280 -23.42 -3.51 -4.68
N PRO A 281 -24.57 -4.04 -4.23
CA PRO A 281 -25.38 -3.64 -3.07
C PRO A 281 -25.10 -4.47 -1.79
N ARG A 282 -23.93 -5.08 -1.61
CA ARG A 282 -23.66 -5.94 -0.44
C ARG A 282 -23.66 -5.15 0.87
N PRO A 283 -24.09 -5.74 2.01
CA PRO A 283 -23.99 -5.09 3.30
C PRO A 283 -22.54 -4.77 3.70
N VAL A 284 -22.30 -3.53 4.12
CA VAL A 284 -20.98 -3.07 4.60
C VAL A 284 -21.16 -2.25 5.87
N PHE A 285 -20.42 -2.63 6.91
CA PHE A 285 -20.27 -1.88 8.15
C PHE A 285 -18.93 -1.15 8.14
N ILE A 286 -18.94 0.15 8.43
CA ILE A 286 -17.74 0.99 8.43
C ILE A 286 -17.67 1.77 9.74
N ALA A 287 -16.50 1.78 10.36
CA ALA A 287 -16.24 2.59 11.55
C ALA A 287 -14.86 3.26 11.49
N GLY A 288 -14.83 4.59 11.46
CA GLY A 288 -13.62 5.39 11.61
C GLY A 288 -12.66 5.40 10.40
N PRO A 289 -11.83 6.45 10.26
CA PRO A 289 -10.84 6.58 9.21
C PRO A 289 -9.65 5.64 9.41
N PHE A 290 -8.95 5.32 8.32
CA PHE A 290 -7.58 4.80 8.40
C PHE A 290 -6.61 5.96 8.63
N GLY A 291 -5.83 5.86 9.72
CA GLY A 291 -4.91 6.90 10.15
C GLY A 291 -5.61 7.98 10.98
N ALA A 292 -4.85 9.01 11.35
CA ALA A 292 -5.33 10.11 12.17
C ALA A 292 -5.18 11.45 11.44
N GLY A 293 -5.91 12.45 11.93
CA GLY A 293 -5.82 13.83 11.48
C GLY A 293 -6.80 14.21 10.36
N PRO A 294 -6.80 15.49 9.95
CA PRO A 294 -7.80 16.04 9.05
C PRO A 294 -7.80 15.39 7.65
N ALA A 295 -6.62 15.07 7.13
CA ALA A 295 -6.50 14.43 5.81
C ALA A 295 -7.17 13.04 5.80
N ALA A 296 -6.91 12.23 6.82
CA ALA A 296 -7.55 10.93 6.97
C ALA A 296 -9.07 11.04 7.09
N ALA A 297 -9.58 12.02 7.86
CA ALA A 297 -11.00 12.26 8.01
C ALA A 297 -11.69 12.71 6.71
N GLU A 298 -11.03 13.54 5.89
CA GLU A 298 -11.55 13.93 4.58
C GLU A 298 -11.54 12.74 3.61
N GLY A 299 -10.46 11.97 3.57
CA GLY A 299 -10.38 10.76 2.75
C GLY A 299 -11.44 9.72 3.13
N TYR A 300 -11.71 9.54 4.42
CA TYR A 300 -12.83 8.74 4.91
C TYR A 300 -14.16 9.27 4.38
N SER A 301 -14.42 10.56 4.56
CA SER A 301 -15.67 11.21 4.11
C SER A 301 -15.87 11.08 2.59
N GLN A 302 -14.80 11.23 1.80
CA GLN A 302 -14.81 11.03 0.35
C GLN A 302 -15.13 9.58 -0.04
N THR A 303 -14.56 8.62 0.69
CA THR A 303 -14.81 7.19 0.49
C THR A 303 -16.28 6.86 0.76
N ILE A 304 -16.83 7.33 1.88
CA ILE A 304 -18.25 7.16 2.23
C ILE A 304 -19.17 7.81 1.20
N ARG A 305 -18.88 9.04 0.75
CA ARG A 305 -19.67 9.71 -0.31
C ARG A 305 -19.70 8.89 -1.60
N THR A 306 -18.55 8.32 -1.99
CA THR A 306 -18.43 7.48 -3.19
C THR A 306 -19.26 6.20 -3.06
N MET A 307 -19.16 5.52 -1.92
CA MET A 307 -19.96 4.32 -1.63
C MET A 307 -21.46 4.64 -1.62
N LYS A 308 -21.90 5.68 -0.90
CA LYS A 308 -23.31 6.10 -0.87
C LYS A 308 -23.86 6.40 -2.27
N ALA A 309 -23.06 7.00 -3.15
CA ALA A 309 -23.45 7.26 -4.53
C ALA A 309 -23.70 5.96 -5.32
N ALA A 310 -22.79 4.98 -5.22
CA ALA A 310 -22.98 3.68 -5.86
C ALA A 310 -24.17 2.92 -5.26
N TYR A 311 -24.33 2.89 -3.93
CA TYR A 311 -25.43 2.18 -3.28
C TYR A 311 -26.81 2.73 -3.68
N ARG A 312 -26.91 4.05 -3.92
CA ARG A 312 -28.12 4.69 -4.47
C ARG A 312 -28.49 4.19 -5.85
N LEU A 313 -27.51 3.89 -6.71
CA LEU A 313 -27.79 3.31 -8.04
C LEU A 313 -28.39 1.90 -7.95
N HIS A 314 -28.29 1.26 -6.79
CA HIS A 314 -28.84 -0.07 -6.53
C HIS A 314 -30.02 -0.06 -5.53
N ASP A 315 -30.54 1.11 -5.15
CA ASP A 315 -31.59 1.28 -4.13
C ASP A 315 -31.24 0.55 -2.81
N ALA A 316 -29.96 0.62 -2.41
CA ALA A 316 -29.39 -0.21 -1.35
C ALA A 316 -28.74 0.59 -0.22
N GLU A 317 -28.97 1.90 -0.10
CA GLU A 317 -28.29 2.77 0.87
C GLU A 317 -28.40 2.28 2.32
N THR A 318 -29.50 1.62 2.68
CA THR A 318 -29.73 1.03 4.01
C THR A 318 -28.78 -0.13 4.34
N ARG A 319 -28.06 -0.66 3.35
CA ARG A 319 -27.09 -1.74 3.52
C ARG A 319 -25.67 -1.21 3.81
N LEU A 320 -25.47 0.10 3.78
CA LEU A 320 -24.23 0.75 4.20
C LEU A 320 -24.43 1.31 5.63
N HIS A 321 -23.86 0.63 6.62
CA HIS A 321 -23.92 1.04 8.02
C HIS A 321 -22.64 1.79 8.40
N GLU A 322 -22.80 3.02 8.85
CA GLU A 322 -21.72 3.87 9.31
C GLU A 322 -21.83 4.01 10.82
N ALA A 323 -20.96 3.31 11.55
CA ALA A 323 -21.02 3.28 13.01
C ALA A 323 -20.48 4.58 13.62
N GLU A 324 -21.09 5.01 14.72
CA GLU A 324 -20.58 6.14 15.49
C GLU A 324 -19.21 5.80 16.08
N GLY A 325 -18.25 6.70 15.91
CA GLY A 325 -16.88 6.48 16.36
C GLY A 325 -15.88 7.42 15.69
N GLY A 326 -14.61 7.23 16.03
CA GLY A 326 -13.49 8.00 15.48
C GLY A 326 -12.36 7.07 14.99
N PRO A 327 -11.17 7.63 14.70
CA PRO A 327 -9.98 6.82 14.44
C PRO A 327 -9.80 5.79 15.56
N SER A 328 -9.56 4.54 15.21
CA SER A 328 -9.48 3.45 16.18
C SER A 328 -8.51 2.38 15.73
N ASP A 329 -7.77 1.87 16.71
CA ASP A 329 -6.85 0.74 16.65
C ASP A 329 -7.40 -0.46 17.45
N ASP A 330 -8.71 -0.49 17.73
CA ASP A 330 -9.37 -1.57 18.47
C ASP A 330 -10.78 -1.83 17.90
N MET A 331 -11.07 -3.08 17.52
CA MET A 331 -12.40 -3.48 17.05
C MET A 331 -13.39 -3.75 18.18
N GLY A 332 -12.90 -4.00 19.40
CA GLY A 332 -13.72 -4.39 20.56
C GLY A 332 -14.92 -3.47 20.81
N PRO A 333 -14.76 -2.14 20.86
CA PRO A 333 -15.87 -1.20 21.08
C PRO A 333 -17.00 -1.31 20.04
N TYR A 334 -16.71 -1.77 18.83
CA TYR A 334 -17.69 -1.87 17.73
C TYR A 334 -18.39 -3.23 17.67
N ALA A 335 -17.95 -4.23 18.45
CA ALA A 335 -18.52 -5.57 18.41
C ALA A 335 -20.02 -5.64 18.77
N PRO A 336 -20.54 -4.93 19.79
CA PRO A 336 -21.97 -4.93 20.08
C PRO A 336 -22.83 -4.41 18.92
N ASP A 337 -22.42 -3.28 18.31
CA ASP A 337 -23.15 -2.67 17.18
C ASP A 337 -23.07 -3.58 15.94
N ALA A 338 -21.88 -4.06 15.59
CA ALA A 338 -21.70 -4.98 14.47
C ALA A 338 -22.53 -6.27 14.62
N ALA A 339 -22.58 -6.87 15.81
CA ALA A 339 -23.40 -8.04 16.09
C ALA A 339 -24.91 -7.73 16.01
N GLY A 340 -25.33 -6.56 16.47
CA GLY A 340 -26.71 -6.07 16.36
C GLY A 340 -27.12 -5.87 14.91
N TRP A 341 -26.31 -5.15 14.13
CA TRP A 341 -26.50 -4.92 12.71
C TRP A 341 -26.58 -6.23 11.92
N LEU A 342 -25.67 -7.17 12.18
CA LEU A 342 -25.66 -8.47 11.50
C LEU A 342 -26.94 -9.26 11.76
N ARG A 343 -27.35 -9.42 13.02
CA ARG A 343 -28.53 -10.20 13.39
C ARG A 343 -29.83 -9.54 12.97
N GLY A 344 -29.94 -8.23 13.14
CA GLY A 344 -31.17 -7.48 12.90
C GLY A 344 -31.45 -7.26 11.42
N GLN A 345 -30.41 -7.05 10.60
CA GLN A 345 -30.57 -6.57 9.22
C GLN A 345 -29.91 -7.48 8.19
N VAL A 346 -28.67 -7.90 8.43
CA VAL A 346 -27.87 -8.58 7.39
C VAL A 346 -28.25 -10.04 7.24
N LEU A 347 -28.08 -10.85 8.28
CA LEU A 347 -28.30 -12.30 8.23
C LEU A 347 -29.73 -12.69 7.81
N PRO A 348 -30.80 -11.98 8.23
CA PRO A 348 -32.15 -12.25 7.72
C PRO A 348 -32.31 -11.96 6.22
N SER A 349 -31.52 -11.04 5.66
CA SER A 349 -31.55 -10.70 4.22
C SER A 349 -30.75 -11.65 3.34
N LEU A 350 -29.89 -12.48 3.95
CA LEU A 350 -29.02 -13.40 3.23
C LEU A 350 -29.67 -14.79 3.13
N PRO A 351 -29.64 -15.44 1.95
CA PRO A 351 -30.13 -16.80 1.84
C PRO A 351 -29.23 -17.74 2.64
N SER A 352 -29.82 -18.62 3.45
CA SER A 352 -29.10 -19.79 3.95
C SER A 352 -28.75 -20.71 2.77
N SER A 353 -27.70 -21.51 2.93
CA SER A 353 -27.33 -22.51 1.93
C SER A 353 -27.15 -23.89 2.54
N ASP A 354 -27.88 -24.86 2.00
CA ASP A 354 -27.75 -26.29 2.32
C ASP A 354 -26.73 -26.99 1.41
N ALA A 355 -25.87 -26.22 0.70
CA ALA A 355 -24.82 -26.78 -0.13
C ALA A 355 -23.96 -27.75 0.69
N GLN A 356 -23.61 -28.88 0.10
CA GLN A 356 -22.71 -29.83 0.76
C GLN A 356 -21.32 -29.21 0.91
N PRO A 357 -20.59 -29.54 1.98
CA PRO A 357 -19.23 -29.05 2.16
C PRO A 357 -18.36 -29.38 0.94
N SER A 358 -17.56 -28.41 0.51
CA SER A 358 -16.62 -28.62 -0.59
C SER A 358 -15.58 -29.68 -0.21
N PRO A 359 -15.10 -30.51 -1.16
CA PRO A 359 -14.06 -31.50 -0.86
C PRO A 359 -12.83 -30.86 -0.23
N CYS A 360 -12.32 -31.48 0.83
CA CYS A 360 -11.11 -31.08 1.52
C CYS A 360 -10.26 -32.32 1.82
N ALA A 361 -9.06 -32.37 1.26
CA ALA A 361 -8.12 -33.45 1.52
C ALA A 361 -7.22 -33.11 2.72
N LYS A 362 -6.56 -34.11 3.30
CA LYS A 362 -5.54 -33.87 4.32
C LYS A 362 -4.21 -33.43 3.67
N PRO A 363 -3.42 -32.58 4.33
CA PRO A 363 -2.04 -32.29 3.94
C PRO A 363 -1.19 -33.57 3.95
N GLU A 364 -0.22 -33.67 3.04
CA GLU A 364 0.82 -34.71 3.11
C GLU A 364 1.96 -34.28 4.05
N ALA A 365 2.43 -33.04 3.88
CA ALA A 365 3.37 -32.36 4.77
C ALA A 365 3.21 -30.84 4.60
N ALA A 366 2.88 -30.12 5.68
CA ALA A 366 2.66 -28.68 5.63
C ALA A 366 3.98 -27.89 5.68
N ASP A 367 4.28 -27.11 4.63
CA ASP A 367 5.38 -26.14 4.59
C ASP A 367 4.86 -24.74 4.98
N TYR A 368 5.31 -24.20 6.11
CA TYR A 368 4.91 -22.85 6.57
C TYR A 368 5.91 -21.75 6.16
N SER A 369 6.92 -22.07 5.34
CA SER A 369 7.87 -21.09 4.84
C SER A 369 7.32 -20.36 3.62
N LEU A 370 6.85 -19.13 3.84
CA LEU A 370 6.43 -18.25 2.75
C LEU A 370 7.62 -17.83 1.87
N LEU A 371 8.80 -17.63 2.45
CA LEU A 371 10.00 -17.35 1.66
C LEU A 371 10.33 -18.50 0.70
N ALA A 372 10.25 -19.75 1.16
CA ALA A 372 10.48 -20.89 0.27
C ALA A 372 9.41 -21.00 -0.84
N ALA A 373 8.20 -20.50 -0.60
CA ALA A 373 7.15 -20.40 -1.62
C ALA A 373 7.49 -19.34 -2.68
N ILE A 374 7.98 -18.18 -2.22
CA ILE A 374 8.43 -17.07 -3.05
C ILE A 374 9.65 -17.48 -3.89
N ASP A 375 10.60 -18.22 -3.31
CA ASP A 375 11.77 -18.75 -4.04
C ASP A 375 11.33 -19.68 -5.18
N ARG A 376 10.43 -20.64 -4.89
CA ARG A 376 9.87 -21.54 -5.92
C ARG A 376 9.17 -20.77 -7.04
N ARG A 377 8.45 -19.71 -6.70
CA ARG A 377 7.81 -18.83 -7.69
C ARG A 377 8.86 -18.11 -8.52
N THR A 378 9.91 -17.59 -7.90
CA THR A 378 11.03 -16.93 -8.59
C THR A 378 11.72 -17.88 -9.55
N ASP A 379 11.99 -19.12 -9.13
CA ASP A 379 12.59 -20.15 -9.99
C ASP A 379 11.69 -20.47 -11.19
N ALA A 380 10.37 -20.59 -10.98
CA ALA A 380 9.42 -20.82 -12.06
C ALA A 380 9.36 -19.63 -13.05
N LEU A 381 9.39 -18.40 -12.55
CA LEU A 381 9.46 -17.20 -13.39
C LEU A 381 10.79 -17.15 -14.16
N ALA A 382 11.92 -17.40 -13.50
CA ALA A 382 13.23 -17.45 -14.12
C ALA A 382 13.31 -18.50 -15.23
N ALA A 383 12.72 -19.68 -15.03
CA ALA A 383 12.66 -20.74 -16.03
C ALA A 383 11.79 -20.39 -17.26
N SER A 384 10.90 -19.40 -17.13
CA SER A 384 10.06 -18.89 -18.22
C SER A 384 10.66 -17.67 -18.95
N LEU A 385 11.82 -17.17 -18.50
CA LEU A 385 12.50 -16.09 -19.19
C LEU A 385 12.94 -16.51 -20.60
N PRO A 386 12.92 -15.60 -21.58
CA PRO A 386 13.38 -15.90 -22.92
C PRO A 386 14.84 -16.36 -22.91
N VAL A 387 15.16 -17.30 -23.79
CA VAL A 387 16.54 -17.77 -24.00
C VAL A 387 17.43 -16.59 -24.40
N ALA A 388 18.69 -16.62 -23.96
CA ALA A 388 19.67 -15.60 -24.31
C ALA A 388 19.66 -15.30 -25.83
N PRO A 389 19.65 -14.02 -26.22
CA PRO A 389 19.52 -13.64 -27.63
C PRO A 389 20.66 -14.22 -28.46
N GLN A 390 20.31 -14.92 -29.54
CA GLN A 390 21.25 -15.66 -30.40
C GLN A 390 21.87 -14.79 -31.50
N SER A 391 21.49 -13.52 -31.60
CA SER A 391 22.03 -12.58 -32.58
C SER A 391 21.96 -11.14 -32.07
N GLN A 392 22.74 -10.25 -32.69
CA GLN A 392 22.69 -8.81 -32.39
C GLN A 392 21.29 -8.22 -32.63
N ALA A 393 20.58 -8.68 -33.66
CA ALA A 393 19.23 -8.24 -33.94
C ALA A 393 18.25 -8.64 -32.83
N ALA A 394 18.30 -9.91 -32.39
CA ALA A 394 17.51 -10.40 -31.27
C ALA A 394 17.84 -9.68 -29.95
N TRP A 395 19.12 -9.36 -29.70
CA TRP A 395 19.51 -8.55 -28.54
C TRP A 395 18.97 -7.13 -28.61
N ASN A 396 19.02 -6.48 -29.79
CA ASN A 396 18.49 -5.14 -29.97
C ASN A 396 16.98 -5.10 -29.72
N GLU A 397 16.23 -6.07 -30.25
CA GLU A 397 14.79 -6.19 -30.04
C GLU A 397 14.45 -6.41 -28.55
N TYR A 398 15.13 -7.36 -27.90
CA TYR A 398 14.97 -7.60 -26.46
C TYR A 398 15.27 -6.33 -25.64
N ARG A 399 16.39 -5.66 -25.93
CA ARG A 399 16.79 -4.42 -25.25
C ARG A 399 15.74 -3.33 -25.42
N GLU A 400 15.22 -3.12 -26.63
CA GLU A 400 14.19 -2.12 -26.90
C GLU A 400 12.92 -2.39 -26.11
N GLN A 401 12.47 -3.65 -26.05
CA GLN A 401 11.31 -4.06 -25.26
C GLN A 401 11.55 -3.86 -23.76
N THR A 402 12.70 -4.28 -23.23
CA THR A 402 13.04 -4.12 -21.80
C THR A 402 13.15 -2.65 -21.42
N VAL A 403 13.80 -1.82 -22.24
CA VAL A 403 13.93 -0.38 -21.99
C VAL A 403 12.56 0.31 -22.01
N ALA A 404 11.72 0.00 -23.01
CA ALA A 404 10.36 0.53 -23.07
C ALA A 404 9.53 0.13 -21.84
N TRP A 405 9.65 -1.13 -21.40
CA TRP A 405 8.99 -1.60 -20.19
C TRP A 405 9.50 -0.88 -18.94
N LEU A 406 10.82 -0.75 -18.75
CA LEU A 406 11.42 -0.06 -17.61
C LEU A 406 10.97 1.41 -17.53
N ARG A 407 10.95 2.11 -18.67
CA ARG A 407 10.47 3.50 -18.73
C ARG A 407 9.03 3.62 -18.25
N LYS A 408 8.17 2.71 -18.68
CA LYS A 408 6.76 2.67 -18.25
C LYS A 408 6.63 2.30 -16.77
N ALA A 409 7.33 1.28 -16.30
CA ALA A 409 7.28 0.81 -14.92
C ALA A 409 7.80 1.85 -13.92
N CYS A 410 8.84 2.61 -14.29
CA CYS A 410 9.34 3.74 -13.52
C CYS A 410 8.51 5.02 -13.71
N GLY A 411 7.44 5.00 -14.51
CA GLY A 411 6.57 6.14 -14.75
C GLY A 411 7.25 7.33 -15.43
N LEU A 412 8.31 7.10 -16.21
CA LEU A 412 9.16 8.15 -16.79
C LEU A 412 8.47 8.94 -17.91
N ASP A 413 7.51 8.33 -18.62
CA ASP A 413 6.86 8.97 -19.77
C ASP A 413 5.93 10.14 -19.39
N GLY A 414 5.53 10.22 -18.11
CA GLY A 414 4.71 11.31 -17.58
C GLY A 414 5.49 12.42 -16.88
N LEU A 415 6.80 12.25 -16.68
CA LEU A 415 7.65 13.24 -16.02
C LEU A 415 7.85 14.46 -16.91
N LYS A 416 7.92 15.63 -16.29
CA LYS A 416 8.19 16.90 -16.98
C LYS A 416 9.45 17.55 -16.39
N PRO A 417 10.65 17.05 -16.73
CA PRO A 417 11.91 17.58 -16.25
C PRO A 417 12.01 19.09 -16.45
N THR A 418 12.49 19.78 -15.42
CA THR A 418 12.78 21.22 -15.46
C THR A 418 14.27 21.44 -15.72
N ALA A 419 14.68 22.70 -15.92
CA ALA A 419 16.10 23.00 -16.10
C ALA A 419 16.86 22.81 -14.77
N ASP A 420 18.07 22.26 -14.86
CA ASP A 420 18.96 22.14 -13.71
C ASP A 420 19.43 23.52 -13.23
N LYS A 421 19.67 23.65 -11.92
CA LYS A 421 20.10 24.91 -11.30
C LYS A 421 21.35 24.71 -10.47
N VAL A 422 22.39 25.49 -10.75
CA VAL A 422 23.56 25.61 -9.87
C VAL A 422 23.18 26.47 -8.67
N VAL A 423 23.35 25.91 -7.47
CA VAL A 423 23.05 26.56 -6.18
C VAL A 423 24.28 27.29 -5.66
N ASP A 424 25.42 26.61 -5.70
CA ASP A 424 26.70 27.10 -5.20
C ASP A 424 27.85 26.45 -5.97
N THR A 425 28.97 27.15 -6.08
CA THR A 425 30.18 26.69 -6.75
C THR A 425 31.38 26.96 -5.85
N THR A 426 32.16 25.90 -5.58
CA THR A 426 33.41 25.97 -4.83
C THR A 426 34.56 25.48 -5.70
N GLU A 427 35.65 26.24 -5.74
CA GLU A 427 36.91 25.82 -6.37
C GLU A 427 37.81 25.16 -5.31
N ASP A 428 38.38 24.01 -5.65
CA ASP A 428 39.30 23.26 -4.79
C ASP A 428 40.45 22.69 -5.62
N GLY A 429 41.55 23.46 -5.68
CA GLY A 429 42.70 23.16 -6.52
C GLY A 429 42.34 23.23 -8.01
N GLU A 430 42.53 22.12 -8.73
CA GLU A 430 42.17 22.00 -10.15
C GLU A 430 40.72 21.54 -10.38
N LEU A 431 39.95 21.32 -9.30
CA LEU A 431 38.57 20.87 -9.36
C LEU A 431 37.60 22.01 -9.03
N VAL A 432 36.44 21.93 -9.64
CA VAL A 432 35.25 22.72 -9.37
C VAL A 432 34.19 21.78 -8.84
N ILE A 433 33.56 22.19 -7.75
CA ILE A 433 32.51 21.45 -7.05
C ILE A 433 31.29 22.33 -7.03
N GLU A 434 30.25 21.91 -7.74
CA GLU A 434 28.98 22.61 -7.81
C GLU A 434 27.92 21.84 -7.03
N ARG A 435 27.19 22.52 -6.17
CA ARG A 435 25.93 22.01 -5.65
C ARG A 435 24.85 22.37 -6.66
N ILE A 436 24.14 21.38 -7.16
CA ILE A 436 23.13 21.55 -8.19
C ILE A 436 21.77 20.98 -7.73
N LEU A 437 20.70 21.49 -8.32
CA LEU A 437 19.36 20.93 -8.25
C LEU A 437 19.02 20.37 -9.64
N LEU A 438 18.91 19.06 -9.75
CA LEU A 438 18.53 18.36 -10.98
C LEU A 438 17.01 18.45 -11.17
N GLY A 439 16.54 18.96 -12.30
CA GLY A 439 15.11 19.10 -12.58
C GLY A 439 14.47 17.77 -12.99
N ILE A 440 13.96 16.99 -12.03
CA ILE A 440 13.46 15.62 -12.28
C ILE A 440 12.02 15.60 -12.81
N ASP A 441 11.15 16.41 -12.23
CA ASP A 441 9.74 16.55 -12.63
C ASP A 441 9.31 18.02 -12.53
N ALA A 442 8.06 18.32 -12.90
CA ALA A 442 7.53 19.70 -12.91
C ALA A 442 7.65 20.41 -11.56
N ASP A 443 7.58 19.63 -10.47
CA ASP A 443 7.51 20.06 -9.08
C ASP A 443 8.57 19.39 -8.20
N PHE A 444 9.50 18.63 -8.78
CA PHE A 444 10.53 17.93 -8.01
C PHE A 444 11.92 18.16 -8.58
N GLN A 445 12.81 18.60 -7.70
CA GLN A 445 14.22 18.75 -7.97
C GLN A 445 15.03 17.86 -7.03
N CYS A 446 16.00 17.14 -7.56
CA CYS A 446 16.90 16.29 -6.80
C CYS A 446 18.23 17.03 -6.60
N PRO A 447 18.60 17.39 -5.37
CA PRO A 447 19.94 17.89 -5.06
C PRO A 447 21.00 16.91 -5.52
N ALA A 448 22.09 17.44 -6.02
CA ALA A 448 23.25 16.67 -6.41
C ALA A 448 24.51 17.52 -6.25
N VAL A 449 25.65 16.85 -6.32
CA VAL A 449 26.95 17.50 -6.38
C VAL A 449 27.60 17.14 -7.71
N LEU A 450 28.00 18.16 -8.45
CA LEU A 450 28.75 18.01 -9.69
C LEU A 450 30.21 18.34 -9.43
N VAL A 451 31.10 17.37 -9.61
CA VAL A 451 32.54 17.53 -9.45
C VAL A 451 33.20 17.41 -10.82
N HIS A 452 33.95 18.42 -11.24
CA HIS A 452 34.63 18.41 -12.52
C HIS A 452 35.93 19.21 -12.49
N PRO A 453 36.87 19.01 -13.41
CA PRO A 453 38.02 19.89 -13.56
C PRO A 453 37.61 21.34 -13.84
N ALA A 454 38.39 22.30 -13.34
CA ALA A 454 38.29 23.70 -13.74
C ALA A 454 38.44 23.80 -15.27
N ALA A 455 37.43 24.36 -15.93
CA ALA A 455 37.35 24.35 -17.38
C ALA A 455 38.54 25.09 -18.02
N SER A 456 39.25 24.42 -18.93
CA SER A 456 40.29 25.04 -19.76
C SER A 456 40.03 24.93 -21.28
N ASP A 457 39.09 24.10 -21.75
CA ASP A 457 38.83 23.89 -23.19
C ASP A 457 37.37 23.43 -23.47
N PRO A 458 36.67 23.94 -24.52
CA PRO A 458 35.24 23.75 -24.76
C PRO A 458 34.86 22.42 -25.44
N GLN A 459 35.68 21.36 -25.31
CA GLN A 459 35.37 20.04 -25.85
C GLN A 459 34.36 19.27 -24.97
N LYS A 460 33.59 18.36 -25.60
CA LYS A 460 32.72 17.40 -24.91
C LYS A 460 33.54 16.54 -23.95
N ARG A 461 33.08 16.42 -22.70
CA ARG A 461 33.76 15.64 -21.65
C ARG A 461 33.02 14.33 -21.38
N VAL A 462 33.76 13.35 -20.86
CA VAL A 462 33.16 12.13 -20.32
C VAL A 462 32.41 12.50 -19.04
N ALA A 463 31.15 12.09 -18.93
CA ALA A 463 30.33 12.30 -17.75
C ALA A 463 30.04 10.97 -17.05
N VAL A 464 30.01 10.99 -15.73
CA VAL A 464 29.70 9.85 -14.86
C VAL A 464 28.61 10.28 -13.89
N VAL A 465 27.54 9.49 -13.80
CA VAL A 465 26.58 9.59 -12.70
C VAL A 465 26.99 8.56 -11.64
N LEU A 466 27.43 9.04 -10.48
CA LEU A 466 27.87 8.21 -9.38
C LEU A 466 26.70 7.94 -8.43
N SER A 467 26.02 6.82 -8.64
CA SER A 467 25.02 6.30 -7.69
C SER A 467 25.70 5.60 -6.51
N HIS A 468 25.17 5.79 -5.30
CA HIS A 468 25.78 5.30 -4.06
C HIS A 468 24.73 4.85 -3.04
N ASP A 469 25.16 4.16 -1.99
CA ASP A 469 24.32 3.64 -0.92
C ASP A 469 24.45 4.43 0.41
N ASP A 470 25.42 5.34 0.50
CA ASP A 470 25.79 6.03 1.76
C ASP A 470 24.80 7.12 2.21
N ARG A 471 23.57 7.12 1.65
CA ARG A 471 22.45 8.06 1.88
C ARG A 471 22.74 9.56 1.69
N GLN A 472 24.01 9.94 1.62
CA GLN A 472 24.53 11.30 1.57
C GLN A 472 25.57 11.43 0.45
N SER A 473 25.43 12.48 -0.36
CA SER A 473 26.31 12.77 -1.49
C SER A 473 27.68 13.28 -1.02
N ALA A 474 27.87 14.60 -0.91
CA ALA A 474 29.13 15.21 -0.49
C ALA A 474 29.44 15.07 1.01
N ALA A 475 28.44 14.80 1.85
CA ALA A 475 28.68 14.63 3.28
C ALA A 475 29.34 13.28 3.61
N SER A 476 29.27 12.29 2.71
CA SER A 476 30.08 11.07 2.83
C SER A 476 31.51 11.31 2.33
N PRO A 477 32.54 11.16 3.18
CA PRO A 477 33.94 11.30 2.76
C PRO A 477 34.33 10.32 1.66
N ARG A 478 33.79 9.09 1.71
CA ARG A 478 34.10 8.03 0.74
C ARG A 478 33.53 8.35 -0.64
N ILE A 479 32.29 8.84 -0.71
CA ILE A 479 31.64 9.21 -1.96
C ILE A 479 32.29 10.47 -2.54
N ALA A 480 32.56 11.49 -1.72
CA ALA A 480 33.25 12.69 -2.14
C ALA A 480 34.66 12.39 -2.70
N GLU A 481 35.43 11.52 -2.04
CA GLU A 481 36.76 11.11 -2.51
C GLU A 481 36.68 10.37 -3.87
N ALA A 482 35.70 9.47 -4.04
CA ALA A 482 35.50 8.76 -5.30
C ALA A 482 35.18 9.72 -6.46
N ALA A 483 34.27 10.68 -6.23
CA ALA A 483 33.92 11.69 -7.22
C ALA A 483 35.13 12.56 -7.60
N ARG A 484 35.92 13.00 -6.61
CA ARG A 484 37.15 13.78 -6.84
C ARG A 484 38.20 13.01 -7.64
N LYS A 485 38.41 11.72 -7.37
CA LYS A 485 39.35 10.88 -8.13
C LYS A 485 38.94 10.75 -9.59
N LEU A 486 37.66 10.52 -9.86
CA LEU A 486 37.12 10.45 -11.22
C LEU A 486 37.23 11.82 -11.92
N ALA A 487 36.94 12.91 -11.22
CA ALA A 487 37.07 14.25 -11.76
C ALA A 487 38.52 14.61 -12.07
N ALA A 488 39.47 14.28 -11.20
CA ALA A 488 40.90 14.45 -11.44
C ALA A 488 41.42 13.64 -12.64
N ALA A 489 40.73 12.55 -13.00
CA ALA A 489 40.99 11.80 -14.24
C ALA A 489 40.36 12.43 -15.50
N GLY A 490 39.73 13.61 -15.37
CA GLY A 490 39.15 14.38 -16.48
C GLY A 490 37.64 14.20 -16.70
N CYS A 491 36.96 13.46 -15.82
CA CYS A 491 35.51 13.24 -15.92
C CYS A 491 34.70 14.38 -15.29
N TRP A 492 33.46 14.54 -15.73
CA TRP A 492 32.44 15.30 -15.01
C TRP A 492 31.60 14.32 -14.21
N VAL A 493 31.50 14.50 -12.90
CA VAL A 493 30.91 13.51 -12.02
C VAL A 493 29.72 14.11 -11.30
N ALA A 494 28.52 13.70 -11.66
CA ALA A 494 27.29 14.06 -10.94
C ALA A 494 27.02 13.00 -9.86
N VAL A 495 26.80 13.45 -8.63
CA VAL A 495 26.51 12.63 -7.45
C VAL A 495 25.14 13.04 -6.92
N PRO A 496 24.05 12.36 -7.32
CA PRO A 496 22.71 12.66 -6.82
C PRO A 496 22.58 12.40 -5.33
N GLU A 497 21.81 13.24 -4.64
CA GLU A 497 21.48 13.05 -3.24
C GLU A 497 20.39 12.00 -3.07
N HIS A 498 20.47 11.21 -2.00
CA HIS A 498 19.46 10.22 -1.65
C HIS A 498 18.62 10.69 -0.47
N ALA A 499 17.35 10.26 -0.45
CA ALA A 499 16.47 10.58 0.65
C ALA A 499 16.98 9.91 1.94
N SER A 500 17.12 10.68 3.02
CA SER A 500 17.76 10.25 4.26
C SER A 500 17.13 10.88 5.50
N VAL A 501 17.21 10.20 6.64
CA VAL A 501 16.84 10.76 7.95
C VAL A 501 17.95 11.64 8.54
N ASP A 502 19.13 11.65 7.92
CA ASP A 502 20.26 12.42 8.43
C ASP A 502 19.96 13.94 8.43
N PRO A 503 20.24 14.66 9.52
CA PRO A 503 19.99 16.10 9.64
C PRO A 503 20.68 16.97 8.58
N HIS A 504 21.74 16.47 7.95
CA HIS A 504 22.52 17.15 6.92
C HIS A 504 22.14 16.73 5.49
N SER A 505 21.12 15.88 5.33
CA SER A 505 20.64 15.46 4.01
C SER A 505 20.06 16.63 3.22
N GLY A 506 20.45 16.75 1.95
CA GLY A 506 19.75 17.64 1.00
C GLY A 506 18.33 17.16 0.65
N GLN A 507 17.99 15.91 1.02
CA GLN A 507 16.69 15.27 0.81
C GLN A 507 16.22 14.60 2.11
N PRO A 508 15.67 15.36 3.07
CA PRO A 508 15.22 14.78 4.35
C PRO A 508 13.95 13.92 4.17
N LEU A 509 13.91 12.74 4.80
CA LEU A 509 12.76 11.82 4.79
C LEU A 509 11.69 12.15 5.84
N ALA A 510 12.06 12.82 6.94
CA ALA A 510 11.18 13.30 8.00
C ALA A 510 11.98 14.18 8.98
N ARG A 511 11.33 14.70 10.02
CA ARG A 511 12.01 15.43 11.10
C ARG A 511 13.09 14.54 11.76
N PRO A 512 14.20 15.13 12.26
CA PRO A 512 15.35 14.40 12.81
C PRO A 512 15.05 13.45 14.00
N ASP A 513 13.84 13.49 14.55
CA ASP A 513 13.35 12.66 15.66
C ASP A 513 12.67 11.35 15.23
N ALA A 514 12.40 11.17 13.93
CA ALA A 514 11.84 9.93 13.39
C ALA A 514 12.94 8.88 13.15
N ARG A 515 12.86 7.75 13.85
CA ARG A 515 13.80 6.62 13.66
C ARG A 515 13.72 6.08 12.23
N SER A 516 14.88 5.93 11.58
CA SER A 516 15.00 5.21 10.30
C SER A 516 14.53 3.76 10.45
N PHE A 517 13.83 3.24 9.44
CA PHE A 517 13.45 1.83 9.36
C PHE A 517 14.67 0.89 9.38
N TYR A 518 15.83 1.37 8.91
CA TYR A 518 17.09 0.61 8.92
C TYR A 518 17.84 0.69 10.25
N GLY A 519 17.32 1.44 11.23
CA GLY A 519 18.00 1.73 12.49
C GLY A 519 19.19 2.67 12.29
N ASP A 520 19.31 3.64 13.18
CA ASP A 520 20.61 4.22 13.54
C ASP A 520 20.87 3.84 15.00
#